data_AF-A0A950SH59-F1
#
_entry.id   AF-A0A950SH59-F1
#
_cell.length_a   1.000
_cell.length_b   1.000
_cell.length_c   1.000
_cell.angle_alpha   90.00
_cell.angle_beta   90.00
_cell.angle_gamma   90.00
#
_symmetry.space_group_name_H-M   'P 1'
#
loop_
_entity.id
_entity.type
_entity.pdbx_description
1 polymer ?
#
loop_
_entity_poly.entity_id
_entity_poly.type
_entity_poly.pdbx_seq_one_letter_code
_entity_poly.pdbx_strand_id
1 'polypeptide(L)' 'MSDGEGRQCIRCGVAEGAALLERCVACGKYFCADCTYRATGRRFCSHECARAFFYGDSDDYESDVDADE' A
#
# COMPACT_ATOMS: atom_id res chain seq x y z
N MET A 1 15.46 24.77 10.95
CA MET A 1 14.17 24.18 10.53
C MET A 1 14.45 23.33 9.30
N SER A 2 14.92 22.09 9.46
CA SER A 2 15.36 21.30 8.29
C SER A 2 15.26 19.81 8.53
N ASP A 3 14.07 19.29 8.83
CA ASP A 3 13.82 17.85 8.70
C ASP A 3 12.46 17.67 8.03
N GLY A 4 12.44 18.07 6.76
CA GLY A 4 11.52 17.46 5.82
C GLY A 4 11.99 16.03 5.61
N GLU A 5 11.65 15.15 6.55
CA GLU A 5 11.72 13.70 6.38
C GLU A 5 10.64 13.33 5.34
N GLY A 6 10.91 13.79 4.11
CA GLY A 6 9.94 13.88 3.04
C GLY A 6 9.65 12.47 2.57
N ARG A 7 8.40 12.06 2.73
CA ARG A 7 7.89 10.87 2.07
C ARG A 7 8.26 10.95 0.59
N GLN A 8 8.81 9.87 0.07
CA GLN A 8 9.28 9.78 -1.31
C GLN A 8 8.75 8.51 -1.97
N CYS A 9 8.53 8.56 -3.27
CA CYS A 9 8.05 7.42 -4.01
C CYS A 9 9.10 6.32 -4.04
N ILE A 10 8.71 5.10 -3.64
CA ILE A 10 9.61 3.94 -3.66
C ILE A 10 10.07 3.50 -5.06
N ARG A 11 9.41 3.98 -6.13
CA ARG A 11 9.70 3.60 -7.52
C ARG A 11 10.63 4.58 -8.22
N CYS A 12 10.30 5.87 -8.17
CA CYS A 12 11.04 6.92 -8.87
C CYS A 12 11.81 7.88 -7.95
N GLY A 13 11.61 7.81 -6.63
CA GLY A 13 12.27 8.68 -5.66
C GLY A 13 11.70 10.11 -5.59
N VAL A 14 10.58 10.40 -6.28
CA VAL A 14 9.98 11.74 -6.21
C VAL A 14 9.53 12.08 -4.79
N ALA A 15 9.87 13.27 -4.32
CA ALA A 15 9.46 13.76 -3.00
C ALA A 15 7.98 14.21 -3.00
N GLU A 16 7.34 14.12 -1.83
CA GLU A 16 5.97 14.59 -1.56
C GLU A 16 5.73 16.05 -1.98
N GLY A 17 6.74 16.90 -1.90
CA GLY A 17 6.64 18.31 -2.32
C GLY A 17 6.59 18.51 -3.84
N ALA A 18 7.04 17.53 -4.62
CA ALA A 18 7.07 17.60 -6.08
C ALA A 18 5.91 16.83 -6.73
N ALA A 19 5.37 15.79 -6.06
CA ALA A 19 4.26 15.00 -6.55
C ALA A 19 3.37 14.48 -5.41
N LEU A 20 2.09 14.28 -5.71
CA LEU A 20 1.15 13.72 -4.74
C LEU A 20 1.47 12.24 -4.49
N LEU A 21 1.91 11.94 -3.28
CA LEU A 21 2.22 10.59 -2.84
C LEU A 21 1.02 9.97 -2.12
N GLU A 22 0.63 8.78 -2.58
CA GLU A 22 -0.40 7.96 -1.96
C GLU A 22 0.24 6.79 -1.21
N ARG A 23 -0.45 6.31 -0.17
CA ARG A 23 0.00 5.18 0.65
C ARG A 23 -0.60 3.88 0.12
N CYS A 24 0.23 2.85 -0.07
CA CYS A 24 -0.20 1.54 -0.55
C CYS A 24 -1.01 0.82 0.53
N VAL A 25 -2.20 0.34 0.18
CA VAL A 25 -3.06 -0.42 1.11
C VAL A 25 -2.51 -1.81 1.44
N ALA A 26 -1.65 -2.37 0.60
CA ALA A 26 -1.07 -3.71 0.81
C ALA A 26 0.18 -3.70 1.69
N CYS A 27 1.02 -2.65 1.59
CA CYS A 27 2.34 -2.63 2.26
C CYS A 27 2.65 -1.33 3.02
N GLY A 28 1.75 -0.33 3.00
CA GLY A 28 1.92 0.93 3.70
C GLY A 28 2.96 1.90 3.12
N LYS A 29 3.64 1.55 2.02
CA LYS A 29 4.67 2.39 1.39
C LYS A 29 4.09 3.51 0.52
N TYR A 30 4.84 4.61 0.37
CA TYR A 30 4.43 5.76 -0.43
C TYR A 30 4.84 5.63 -1.91
N PHE A 31 3.93 6.00 -2.80
CA PHE A 31 4.15 6.00 -4.24
C PHE A 31 3.43 7.17 -4.90
N CYS A 32 3.96 7.68 -6.01
CA CYS A 32 3.31 8.79 -6.73
C CYS A 32 2.17 8.29 -7.61
N ALA A 33 1.25 9.19 -7.96
CA ALA A 33 0.13 8.89 -8.86
C ALA A 33 0.54 8.45 -10.28
N ASP A 34 1.80 8.65 -10.67
CA ASP A 34 2.36 8.20 -11.95
C ASP A 34 2.87 6.74 -11.87
N CYS A 35 3.58 6.41 -10.78
CA CYS A 35 4.04 5.05 -10.49
C CYS A 35 2.94 4.15 -9.89
N THR A 36 1.70 4.65 -9.79
CA THR A 36 0.57 3.88 -9.27
C THR A 36 0.19 2.77 -10.23
N TYR A 37 0.04 1.56 -9.71
CA TYR A 37 -0.54 0.45 -10.44
C TYR A 37 -2.03 0.37 -10.14
N ARG A 38 -2.86 0.58 -11.16
CA ARG A 38 -4.31 0.47 -11.06
C ARG A 38 -4.74 -0.93 -11.43
N ALA A 39 -5.24 -1.68 -10.46
CA ALA A 39 -5.75 -3.03 -10.66
C ALA A 39 -7.14 -3.13 -10.04
N THR A 40 -8.10 -3.63 -10.82
CA THR A 40 -9.44 -3.98 -10.31
C THR A 40 -10.14 -2.83 -9.57
N GLY A 41 -9.94 -1.60 -10.06
CA GLY A 41 -10.53 -0.38 -9.48
C GLY A 41 -9.79 0.22 -8.28
N ARG A 42 -8.66 -0.37 -7.83
CA ARG A 42 -7.86 0.12 -6.69
C ARG A 42 -6.44 0.48 -7.09
N ARG A 43 -5.77 1.29 -6.27
CA ARG A 43 -4.42 1.84 -6.50
C ARG A 43 -3.40 1.15 -5.60
N PHE A 44 -2.30 0.69 -6.17
CA PHE A 44 -1.23 0.00 -5.47
C PHE A 44 0.13 0.53 -5.88
N CYS A 45 1.16 0.36 -5.04
CA CYS A 45 2.51 0.78 -5.39
C CYS A 45 3.18 -0.11 -6.45
N SER A 46 2.68 -1.33 -6.69
CA SER A 46 3.21 -2.30 -7.65
C SER A 46 2.22 -3.44 -7.93
N HIS A 47 2.43 -4.14 -9.05
CA HIS A 47 1.63 -5.30 -9.44
C HIS A 47 1.67 -6.43 -8.39
N GLU A 48 2.82 -6.64 -7.75
CA GLU A 48 2.96 -7.63 -6.66
C GLU A 48 2.07 -7.30 -5.46
N CYS A 49 1.98 -6.03 -5.06
CA CYS A 49 1.08 -5.59 -3.98
C CYS A 49 -0.40 -5.74 -4.37
N ALA A 50 -0.75 -5.47 -5.63
CA ALA A 50 -2.10 -5.71 -6.12
C ALA A 50 -2.45 -7.20 -6.07
N ARG A 51 -1.53 -8.07 -6.50
CA ARG A 51 -1.69 -9.53 -6.44
C ARG A 51 -1.73 -10.03 -5.00
N ALA A 52 -0.83 -9.58 -4.13
CA ALA A 52 -0.82 -9.93 -2.72
C ALA A 52 -2.10 -9.46 -2.01
N PHE A 53 -2.68 -8.32 -2.37
CA PHE A 53 -3.98 -7.92 -1.83
C PHE A 53 -5.12 -8.81 -2.36
N PHE A 54 -5.07 -9.21 -3.63
CA PHE A 54 -6.11 -10.05 -4.25
C PHE A 54 -6.05 -11.52 -3.84
N TYR A 55 -4.86 -12.04 -3.55
CA TYR A 55 -4.60 -13.46 -3.28
C TYR A 55 -4.04 -13.73 -1.87
N GLY A 56 -3.71 -12.69 -1.12
CA GLY A 56 -3.08 -12.78 0.21
C GLY A 56 -4.01 -12.42 1.37
N ASP A 57 -5.31 -12.30 1.11
CA ASP A 57 -6.34 -12.43 2.15
C ASP A 57 -6.72 -13.93 2.22
N SER A 58 -5.83 -14.73 2.78
CA SER A 58 -6.09 -16.15 3.06
C SER A 58 -5.43 -16.59 4.37
N ASP A 59 -5.14 -15.64 5.26
CA ASP A 59 -4.58 -15.94 6.59
C ASP A 59 -4.95 -14.79 7.54
N ASP A 60 -6.11 -14.91 8.19
CA ASP A 60 -6.39 -14.56 9.61
C ASP A 60 -7.91 -14.38 9.83
N TYR A 61 -8.66 -15.49 9.79
CA TYR A 61 -9.98 -15.61 10.43
C TYR A 61 -10.12 -17.03 11.01
N GLU A 62 -9.10 -17.47 11.74
CA GLU A 62 -9.22 -18.47 12.79
C GLU A 62 -8.91 -17.69 14.08
N SER A 63 -9.65 -17.70 15.18
CA SER A 63 -10.77 -18.50 15.63
C SER A 63 -11.19 -17.81 16.94
N ASP A 64 -12.44 -17.41 17.08
CA ASP A 64 -13.11 -17.34 18.39
C ASP A 64 -14.61 -17.50 18.14
N VAL A 65 -14.97 -18.67 17.60
CA VAL A 65 -16.31 -19.21 17.85
C VAL A 65 -16.29 -19.70 19.29
N ASP A 66 -16.95 -18.91 20.14
CA ASP A 66 -17.32 -19.23 21.51
C ASP A 66 -17.82 -20.69 21.58
N ALA A 67 -17.00 -21.55 22.16
CA ALA A 67 -17.37 -22.92 22.46
C ALA A 67 -18.26 -22.89 23.72
N ASP A 68 -19.56 -22.82 23.47
CA ASP A 68 -20.64 -23.05 24.44
C ASP A 68 -20.53 -24.46 25.05
N GLU A 69 -20.32 -24.53 26.37
CA GLU A 69 -21.12 -25.37 27.30
C GLU A 69 -21.00 -24.86 28.75
#